data_AF-A0A351KVW1-F1
#
_entry.id   AF-A0A351KVW1-F1
#
_cell.length_a   1.000
_cell.length_b   1.000
_cell.length_c   1.000
_cell.angle_alpha   90.00
_cell.angle_beta   90.00
_cell.angle_gamma   90.00
#
_symmetry.space_group_name_H-M   'P 1'
#
loop_
_entity.id
_entity.type
_entity.pdbx_description
1 polymer ?
#
loop_
_entity_poly.entity_id
_entity_poly.type
_entity_poly.pdbx_seq_one_letter_code
_entity_poly.pdbx_strand_id
1 'polypeptide(L)'
;MHHTAPLQGFDIDDAIHHVSHWLPSQNPIKDFIHHNTLHAVQNRPFADAVAIASRLYGAKSSQPLRYFQKRHASGRIYDFALDAALRVHSASPKEREELRNRMFHEDGEAHYPPPSIALDGMRQRWLAKLEINLDALVHPILFRLISNFLDQGISHWPVALPEENFWHCVIRLVDDSFIPLYPLGEPEAREQLQKDPESAIHHCLKRLVGDETLFGTYLLEMSLAHPGWSGMVHV
;
A
#
# COMPACT_ATOMS: atom_id res chain seq x y z
N MET A 1 37.38 -8.84 11.85
CA MET A 1 36.55 -7.65 12.13
C MET A 1 36.80 -6.65 11.01
N HIS A 2 36.04 -6.76 9.93
CA HIS A 2 36.05 -5.77 8.86
C HIS A 2 34.83 -4.87 9.09
N HIS A 3 35.08 -3.65 9.57
CA HIS A 3 34.11 -2.59 9.52
C HIS A 3 34.01 -2.13 8.06
N THR A 4 33.08 -2.73 7.33
CA THR A 4 32.52 -2.11 6.12
C THR A 4 31.68 -0.93 6.59
N ALA A 5 32.05 0.28 6.18
CA ALA A 5 31.20 1.45 6.32
C ALA A 5 29.85 1.17 5.64
N PRO A 6 28.71 1.61 6.20
CA PRO A 6 27.43 1.46 5.53
C PRO A 6 27.50 2.21 4.19
N LEU A 7 27.22 1.51 3.10
CA LEU A 7 27.01 2.13 1.81
C LEU A 7 25.84 3.11 1.98
N GLN A 8 26.07 4.39 1.74
CA GLN A 8 25.03 5.40 1.63
C GLN A 8 24.28 5.12 0.31
N GLY A 9 23.26 4.27 0.35
CA GLY A 9 22.52 3.78 -0.82
C GLY A 9 21.27 3.00 -0.40
N PHE A 10 20.40 2.70 -1.36
CA PHE A 10 19.18 1.91 -1.12
C PHE A 10 19.53 0.48 -0.64
N ASP A 11 18.98 0.09 0.51
CA ASP A 11 19.03 -1.27 1.05
C ASP A 11 17.65 -1.92 0.91
N ILE A 12 17.61 -3.07 0.23
CA ILE A 12 16.37 -3.78 -0.09
C ILE A 12 15.75 -4.46 1.13
N ASP A 13 16.56 -5.00 2.04
CA ASP A 13 16.08 -5.70 3.22
C ASP A 13 15.44 -4.72 4.20
N ASP A 14 16.11 -3.58 4.41
CA ASP A 14 15.57 -2.48 5.20
C ASP A 14 14.25 -1.96 4.58
N ALA A 15 14.19 -1.81 3.25
CA ALA A 15 12.99 -1.37 2.57
C ALA A 15 11.83 -2.38 2.74
N ILE A 16 12.10 -3.68 2.56
CA ILE A 16 11.09 -4.74 2.75
C ILE A 16 10.59 -4.76 4.18
N HIS A 17 11.49 -4.69 5.17
CA HIS A 17 11.12 -4.62 6.59
C HIS A 17 10.25 -3.39 6.90
N HIS A 18 10.56 -2.25 6.29
CA HIS A 18 9.78 -1.03 6.48
C HIS A 18 8.40 -1.10 5.80
N VAL A 19 8.30 -1.77 4.64
CA VAL A 19 7.05 -2.00 3.91
C VAL A 19 6.15 -3.00 4.65
N SER A 20 6.71 -4.11 5.15
CA SER A 20 5.95 -5.19 5.80
C SER A 20 5.17 -4.71 7.02
N HIS A 21 5.72 -3.77 7.79
CA HIS A 21 5.03 -3.11 8.92
C HIS A 21 3.66 -2.53 8.55
N TRP A 22 3.48 -2.09 7.30
CA TRP A 22 2.24 -1.48 6.80
C TRP A 22 1.28 -2.46 6.12
N LEU A 23 1.74 -3.68 5.84
CA LEU A 23 0.95 -4.71 5.18
C LEU A 23 0.22 -5.58 6.21
N PRO A 24 -0.89 -6.23 5.82
CA PRO A 24 -1.49 -7.26 6.64
C PRO A 24 -0.50 -8.41 6.84
N SER A 25 -0.32 -8.90 8.06
CA SER A 25 0.53 -10.06 8.36
C SER A 25 -0.20 -11.40 8.27
N GLN A 26 -1.38 -11.42 7.64
CA GLN A 26 -2.26 -12.58 7.63
C GLN A 26 -2.50 -13.13 6.23
N ASN A 27 -2.34 -14.45 6.13
CA ASN A 27 -2.74 -15.22 4.97
C ASN A 27 -4.26 -15.20 4.77
N PRO A 28 -4.74 -15.42 3.53
CA PRO A 28 -6.16 -15.53 3.22
C PRO A 28 -6.78 -16.65 4.03
N ILE A 29 -7.92 -16.32 4.60
CA ILE A 29 -8.47 -17.02 5.73
C ILE A 29 -9.46 -18.10 5.25
N LYS A 30 -9.34 -19.33 5.77
CA LYS A 30 -10.43 -20.33 5.82
C LYS A 30 -11.41 -20.08 6.99
N ASP A 31 -10.96 -19.46 8.10
CA ASP A 31 -11.74 -19.18 9.33
C ASP A 31 -11.59 -17.76 9.90
N PHE A 32 -12.67 -16.99 10.12
CA PHE A 32 -12.63 -15.57 10.58
C PHE A 32 -11.54 -15.22 11.61
N ILE A 33 -10.68 -14.24 11.26
CA ILE A 33 -9.67 -13.66 12.16
C ILE A 33 -9.89 -12.14 12.28
N HIS A 34 -9.73 -11.60 13.48
CA HIS A 34 -9.91 -10.19 13.83
C HIS A 34 -8.58 -9.41 13.73
N HIS A 35 -7.98 -9.28 12.55
CA HIS A 35 -6.80 -8.42 12.42
C HIS A 35 -7.18 -6.94 12.55
N ASN A 36 -6.45 -6.21 13.38
CA ASN A 36 -6.60 -4.75 13.49
C ASN A 36 -6.01 -4.08 12.24
N THR A 37 -6.84 -3.50 11.38
CA THR A 37 -6.41 -2.76 10.18
C THR A 37 -5.54 -1.55 10.49
N LEU A 38 -5.53 -1.09 11.76
CA LEU A 38 -4.69 -0.01 12.25
C LEU A 38 -3.47 -0.50 13.03
N HIS A 39 -3.11 -1.79 12.94
CA HIS A 39 -1.96 -2.38 13.68
C HIS A 39 -0.68 -1.54 13.56
N ALA A 40 -0.33 -1.10 12.34
CA ALA A 40 0.87 -0.30 12.07
C ALA A 40 0.92 1.03 12.85
N VAL A 41 -0.24 1.53 13.28
CA VAL A 41 -0.42 2.80 13.99
C VAL A 41 -1.16 2.62 15.33
N GLN A 42 -1.22 1.40 15.86
CA GLN A 42 -2.00 1.09 17.06
C GLN A 42 -1.50 1.83 18.31
N ASN A 43 -0.23 2.23 18.31
CA ASN A 43 0.39 3.00 19.39
C ASN A 43 0.11 4.52 19.30
N ARG A 44 -0.67 4.97 18.30
CA ARG A 44 -1.04 6.38 18.11
C ARG A 44 -2.44 6.65 18.68
N PRO A 45 -2.74 7.89 19.10
CA PRO A 45 -4.11 8.30 19.37
C PRO A 45 -5.02 7.97 18.19
N PHE A 46 -6.26 7.56 18.46
CA PHE A 46 -7.18 7.04 17.44
C PHE A 46 -7.35 7.99 16.24
N ALA A 47 -7.53 9.29 16.47
CA ALA A 47 -7.69 10.26 15.40
C ALA A 47 -6.45 10.36 14.50
N ASP A 48 -5.26 10.31 15.10
CA ASP A 48 -3.99 10.34 14.35
C ASP A 48 -3.78 9.04 13.58
N ALA A 49 -4.05 7.90 14.20
CA ALA A 49 -4.00 6.57 13.57
C ALA A 49 -4.88 6.52 12.31
N VAL A 50 -6.13 6.97 12.45
CA VAL A 50 -7.14 7.02 11.39
C VAL A 50 -6.74 8.00 10.27
N ALA A 51 -6.12 9.13 10.60
CA ALA A 51 -5.63 10.10 9.62
C ALA A 51 -4.42 9.56 8.83
N ILE A 52 -3.47 8.92 9.51
CA ILE A 52 -2.31 8.27 8.89
C ILE A 52 -2.78 7.15 7.95
N ALA A 53 -3.63 6.26 8.45
CA ALA A 53 -4.17 5.15 7.67
C ALA A 53 -4.94 5.64 6.43
N SER A 54 -5.67 6.76 6.52
CA SER A 54 -6.35 7.36 5.37
C SER A 54 -5.38 7.83 4.28
N ARG A 55 -4.29 8.52 4.66
CA ARG A 55 -3.24 8.96 3.74
C ARG A 55 -2.38 7.82 3.20
N LEU A 56 -2.40 6.65 3.83
CA LEU A 56 -1.69 5.50 3.34
C LEU A 56 -2.55 4.67 2.39
N TYR A 57 -3.71 4.23 2.88
CA TYR A 57 -4.57 3.25 2.21
C TYR A 57 -5.65 3.88 1.32
N GLY A 58 -5.81 5.20 1.32
CA GLY A 58 -6.88 5.87 0.58
C GLY A 58 -8.27 5.66 1.17
N ALA A 59 -8.35 5.21 2.42
CA ALA A 59 -9.61 4.90 3.08
C ALA A 59 -10.38 6.17 3.48
N LYS A 60 -11.71 6.13 3.32
CA LYS A 60 -12.66 7.16 3.81
C LYS A 60 -12.86 7.06 5.31
N SER A 61 -11.82 7.38 6.07
CA SER A 61 -11.71 7.05 7.50
C SER A 61 -12.47 8.03 8.42
N SER A 62 -12.75 9.24 7.94
CA SER A 62 -13.65 10.23 8.56
C SER A 62 -14.56 10.84 7.51
N GLN A 63 -15.59 11.59 7.90
CA GLN A 63 -16.41 12.38 6.97
C GLN A 63 -15.76 13.77 6.77
N PRO A 64 -15.92 14.41 5.59
CA PRO A 64 -15.37 15.75 5.35
C PRO A 64 -16.10 16.82 6.18
N LEU A 65 -15.47 17.97 6.43
CA LEU A 65 -16.07 19.06 7.23
C LEU A 65 -17.47 19.46 6.73
N ARG A 66 -17.65 19.56 5.41
CA ARG A 66 -18.94 19.87 4.77
C ARG A 66 -20.06 18.90 5.15
N TYR A 67 -19.75 17.64 5.44
CA TYR A 67 -20.74 16.69 5.94
C TYR A 67 -21.27 17.15 7.30
N PHE A 68 -20.38 17.44 8.25
CA PHE A 68 -20.78 17.87 9.60
C PHE A 68 -21.48 19.22 9.59
N GLN A 69 -21.03 20.17 8.77
CA GLN A 69 -21.71 21.46 8.58
C GLN A 69 -23.16 21.28 8.12
N LYS A 70 -23.42 20.40 7.14
CA LYS A 70 -24.80 20.08 6.69
C LYS A 70 -25.62 19.42 7.80
N ARG A 71 -25.01 18.58 8.62
CA ARG A 71 -25.69 17.94 9.77
C ARG A 71 -26.04 18.95 10.85
N HIS A 72 -25.21 19.96 11.07
CA HIS A 72 -25.53 21.08 11.96
C HIS A 72 -26.64 21.95 11.39
N ALA A 73 -26.52 22.38 10.13
CA ALA A 73 -27.54 23.20 9.46
C ALA A 73 -28.92 22.53 9.38
N SER A 74 -28.97 21.19 9.30
CA SER A 74 -30.22 20.40 9.31
C SER A 74 -30.74 20.07 10.72
N GLY A 75 -30.12 20.59 11.77
CA GLY A 75 -30.52 20.35 13.16
C GLY A 75 -30.26 18.93 13.67
N ARG A 76 -29.38 18.16 13.01
CA ARG A 76 -28.95 16.81 13.45
C ARG A 76 -27.71 16.84 14.33
N ILE A 77 -26.95 17.94 14.28
CA ILE A 77 -25.91 18.30 15.26
C ILE A 77 -26.34 19.63 15.88
N TYR A 78 -26.46 19.68 17.19
CA TYR A 78 -26.94 20.86 17.90
C TYR A 78 -25.77 21.69 18.44
N ASP A 79 -25.99 22.99 18.65
CA ASP A 79 -24.95 23.90 19.20
C ASP A 79 -24.42 23.42 20.55
N PHE A 80 -25.30 22.92 21.44
CA PHE A 80 -24.84 22.42 22.75
C PHE A 80 -23.85 21.25 22.63
N ALA A 81 -23.97 20.43 21.59
CA ALA A 81 -23.08 19.31 21.33
C ALA A 81 -21.72 19.80 20.82
N LEU A 82 -21.70 20.82 19.96
CA LEU A 82 -20.48 21.48 19.52
C LEU A 82 -19.77 22.14 20.70
N ASP A 83 -20.50 22.88 21.53
CA ASP A 83 -19.93 23.54 22.71
C ASP A 83 -19.36 22.52 23.71
N ALA A 84 -20.04 21.39 23.89
CA ALA A 84 -19.54 20.30 24.73
C ALA A 84 -18.24 19.71 24.17
N ALA A 85 -18.17 19.43 22.86
CA ALA A 85 -16.97 18.92 22.22
C ALA A 85 -15.79 19.92 22.30
N LEU A 86 -16.04 21.21 22.08
CA LEU A 86 -15.02 22.26 22.18
C LEU A 86 -14.46 22.39 23.60
N ARG A 87 -15.31 22.24 24.64
CA ARG A 87 -14.86 22.22 26.04
C ARG A 87 -13.97 21.03 26.37
N VAL A 88 -14.22 19.87 25.76
CA VAL A 88 -13.35 18.69 25.91
C VAL A 88 -12.01 18.92 25.21
N HIS A 89 -12.00 19.60 24.07
CA HIS A 89 -10.78 19.82 23.29
C HIS A 89 -9.84 20.89 23.87
N SER A 90 -10.37 22.02 24.35
CA SER A 90 -9.55 23.10 24.93
C SER A 90 -10.21 23.79 26.12
N ALA A 91 -9.41 24.01 27.17
CA ALA A 91 -9.78 24.81 28.32
C ALA A 91 -9.79 26.33 28.03
N SER A 92 -9.09 26.78 26.99
CA SER A 92 -8.99 28.20 26.61
C SER A 92 -10.27 28.69 25.90
N PRO A 93 -10.98 29.71 26.45
CA PRO A 93 -12.15 30.28 25.77
C PRO A 93 -11.84 30.85 24.39
N LYS A 94 -10.68 31.50 24.25
CA LYS A 94 -10.24 32.10 22.99
C LYS A 94 -10.03 31.05 21.91
N GLU A 95 -9.33 29.96 22.23
CA GLU A 95 -9.10 28.87 21.27
C GLU A 95 -10.41 28.19 20.86
N ARG A 96 -11.35 28.01 21.80
CA ARG A 96 -12.68 27.45 21.47
C ARG A 96 -13.44 28.34 20.49
N GLU A 97 -13.41 29.65 20.68
CA GLU A 97 -14.05 30.60 19.78
C GLU A 97 -13.40 30.57 18.39
N GLU A 98 -12.07 30.57 18.32
CA GLU A 98 -11.32 30.45 17.06
C GLU A 98 -11.65 29.15 16.33
N LEU A 99 -11.68 28.00 17.03
CA LEU A 99 -12.06 26.71 16.47
C LEU A 99 -13.51 26.70 15.98
N ARG A 100 -14.44 27.25 16.77
CA ARG A 100 -15.86 27.33 16.42
C ARG A 100 -16.05 28.14 15.15
N ASN A 101 -15.38 29.29 15.03
CA ASN A 101 -15.45 30.12 13.83
C ASN A 101 -14.94 29.34 12.61
N ARG A 102 -13.77 28.68 12.74
CA ARG A 102 -13.17 27.83 11.70
C ARG A 102 -14.09 26.70 11.21
N MET A 103 -14.91 26.10 12.09
CA MET A 103 -15.82 25.00 11.73
C MET A 103 -16.85 25.38 10.67
N PHE A 104 -17.20 26.66 10.52
CA PHE A 104 -18.24 27.13 9.62
C PHE A 104 -17.72 27.83 8.36
N HIS A 105 -16.39 27.92 8.19
CA HIS A 105 -15.83 28.34 6.91
C HIS A 105 -15.92 27.20 5.89
N GLU A 106 -16.18 27.54 4.64
CA GLU A 106 -16.09 26.56 3.56
C GLU A 106 -14.64 26.10 3.42
N ASP A 107 -14.45 24.79 3.50
CA ASP A 107 -13.18 24.16 3.15
C ASP A 107 -13.13 24.00 1.62
N GLY A 108 -12.28 24.82 0.99
CA GLY A 108 -12.00 24.77 -0.44
C GLY A 108 -10.73 24.00 -0.79
N GLU A 109 -9.93 23.62 0.20
CA GLU A 109 -8.61 23.04 0.00
C GLU A 109 -8.58 21.53 0.32
N ALA A 110 -9.45 21.06 1.21
CA ALA A 110 -9.48 19.64 1.57
C ALA A 110 -9.99 18.77 0.41
N HIS A 111 -9.13 17.85 -0.02
CA HIS A 111 -9.50 16.75 -0.88
C HIS A 111 -10.08 15.59 -0.05
N TYR A 112 -11.18 14.99 -0.54
CA TYR A 112 -11.82 13.87 0.13
C TYR A 112 -12.14 12.72 -0.85
N PRO A 113 -11.65 11.48 -0.61
CA PRO A 113 -10.72 11.11 0.47
C PRO A 113 -9.39 11.89 0.38
N PRO A 114 -8.63 12.03 1.47
CA PRO A 114 -7.34 12.70 1.38
C PRO A 114 -6.42 11.98 0.39
N PRO A 115 -5.49 12.69 -0.29
CA PRO A 115 -4.55 12.06 -1.18
C PRO A 115 -3.76 11.00 -0.43
N SER A 116 -3.55 9.87 -1.09
CA SER A 116 -2.96 8.70 -0.46
C SER A 116 -1.87 8.06 -1.29
N ILE A 117 -0.98 7.32 -0.63
CA ILE A 117 0.07 6.57 -1.34
C ILE A 117 -0.58 5.51 -2.24
N ALA A 118 -1.57 4.77 -1.74
CA ALA A 118 -2.21 3.69 -2.48
C ALA A 118 -2.97 4.14 -3.73
N LEU A 119 -3.60 5.33 -3.72
CA LEU A 119 -4.45 5.80 -4.82
C LEU A 119 -3.83 6.94 -5.64
N ASP A 120 -2.92 7.72 -5.07
CA ASP A 120 -2.40 8.97 -5.65
C ASP A 120 -0.86 8.98 -5.79
N GLY A 121 -0.25 7.79 -5.71
CA GLY A 121 1.19 7.56 -5.83
C GLY A 121 1.75 7.74 -7.25
N MET A 122 2.98 7.25 -7.45
CA MET A 122 3.72 7.37 -8.71
C MET A 122 3.00 6.69 -9.87
N ARG A 123 2.41 5.52 -9.65
CA ARG A 123 1.75 4.74 -10.71
C ARG A 123 0.49 5.43 -11.20
N GLN A 124 -0.26 6.07 -10.31
CA GLN A 124 -1.40 6.90 -10.70
C GLN A 124 -0.96 8.13 -11.50
N ARG A 125 0.17 8.75 -11.15
CA ARG A 125 0.74 9.86 -11.92
C ARG A 125 1.23 9.43 -13.29
N TRP A 126 1.83 8.24 -13.41
CA TRP A 126 2.22 7.68 -14.69
C TRP A 126 1.00 7.32 -15.54
N LEU A 127 -0.06 6.75 -14.95
CA LEU A 127 -1.32 6.56 -15.66
C LEU A 127 -1.88 7.89 -16.18
N ALA A 128 -1.93 8.93 -15.34
CA ALA A 128 -2.48 10.22 -15.74
C ALA A 128 -1.64 10.97 -16.79
N LYS A 129 -0.32 10.81 -16.79
CA LYS A 129 0.60 11.55 -17.68
C LYS A 129 1.03 10.79 -18.93
N LEU A 130 1.24 9.47 -18.79
CA LEU A 130 1.77 8.60 -19.83
C LEU A 130 0.71 7.64 -20.38
N GLU A 131 -0.48 7.61 -19.78
CA GLU A 131 -1.58 6.70 -20.16
C GLU A 131 -1.20 5.21 -20.03
N ILE A 132 -0.21 4.90 -19.18
CA ILE A 132 0.25 3.54 -18.91
C ILE A 132 -0.38 3.04 -17.61
N ASN A 133 -1.24 2.04 -17.71
CA ASN A 133 -1.81 1.35 -16.56
C ASN A 133 -0.94 0.15 -16.16
N LEU A 134 0.00 0.34 -15.24
CA LEU A 134 0.88 -0.73 -14.76
C LEU A 134 0.11 -1.86 -14.08
N ASP A 135 -0.97 -1.56 -13.35
CA ASP A 135 -1.79 -2.58 -12.69
C ASP A 135 -2.42 -3.53 -13.72
N ALA A 136 -2.96 -2.98 -14.80
CA ALA A 136 -3.55 -3.78 -15.88
C ALA A 136 -2.51 -4.65 -16.61
N LEU A 137 -1.26 -4.21 -16.69
CA LEU A 137 -0.17 -4.94 -17.33
C LEU A 137 0.40 -6.05 -16.44
N VAL A 138 0.48 -5.82 -15.13
CA VAL A 138 1.19 -6.70 -14.19
C VAL A 138 0.25 -7.63 -13.43
N HIS A 139 -0.88 -7.14 -12.92
CA HIS A 139 -1.74 -7.93 -12.02
C HIS A 139 -2.26 -9.24 -12.62
N PRO A 140 -2.71 -9.31 -13.90
CA PRO A 140 -3.22 -10.56 -14.45
C PRO A 140 -2.20 -11.69 -14.47
N ILE A 141 -0.95 -11.38 -14.86
CA ILE A 141 0.14 -12.38 -14.89
C ILE A 141 0.61 -12.71 -13.48
N LEU A 142 0.79 -11.70 -12.62
CA LEU A 142 1.27 -11.85 -11.25
C LEU A 142 0.30 -12.70 -10.41
N PHE A 143 -0.99 -12.34 -10.39
CA PHE A 143 -1.96 -13.09 -9.59
C PHE A 143 -2.17 -14.49 -10.13
N ARG A 144 -2.12 -14.71 -11.45
CA ARG A 144 -2.14 -16.06 -12.01
C ARG A 144 -0.97 -16.89 -11.47
N LEU A 145 0.25 -16.37 -11.51
CA LEU A 145 1.44 -17.09 -11.04
C LEU A 145 1.38 -17.35 -9.53
N ILE A 146 1.11 -16.33 -8.72
CA ILE A 146 1.03 -16.45 -7.26
C ILE A 146 -0.09 -17.41 -6.85
N SER A 147 -1.29 -17.30 -7.44
CA SER A 147 -2.42 -18.21 -7.11
C SER A 147 -2.08 -19.67 -7.36
N ASN A 148 -1.40 -19.95 -8.48
CA ASN A 148 -1.03 -21.33 -8.83
C ASN A 148 0.12 -21.86 -7.97
N PHE A 149 1.05 -20.98 -7.58
CA PHE A 149 2.15 -21.35 -6.70
C PHE A 149 1.67 -21.62 -5.27
N LEU A 150 0.75 -20.80 -4.75
CA LEU A 150 0.18 -20.93 -3.40
C LEU A 150 -0.98 -21.94 -3.31
N ASP A 151 -1.25 -22.72 -4.36
CA ASP A 151 -2.34 -23.69 -4.34
C ASP A 151 -2.11 -24.75 -3.24
N GLN A 152 -3.08 -24.90 -2.34
CA GLN A 152 -3.00 -25.79 -1.17
C GLN A 152 -3.32 -27.26 -1.54
N GLY A 153 -3.00 -27.68 -2.76
CA GLY A 153 -3.28 -29.01 -3.28
C GLY A 153 -4.74 -29.23 -3.69
N ILE A 154 -5.47 -28.17 -4.03
CA ILE A 154 -6.83 -28.30 -4.60
C ILE A 154 -6.72 -28.77 -6.05
N SER A 155 -5.74 -28.27 -6.79
CA SER A 155 -5.48 -28.70 -8.16
C SER A 155 -4.83 -30.07 -8.16
N HIS A 156 -5.24 -30.92 -9.11
CA HIS A 156 -4.60 -32.21 -9.31
C HIS A 156 -3.14 -32.08 -9.76
N TRP A 157 -2.78 -30.98 -10.43
CA TRP A 157 -1.46 -30.76 -11.02
C TRP A 157 -0.81 -29.55 -10.34
N PRO A 158 0.10 -29.77 -9.37
CA PRO A 158 0.77 -28.68 -8.69
C PRO A 158 1.73 -27.97 -9.66
N VAL A 159 1.73 -26.64 -9.62
CA VAL A 159 2.67 -25.83 -10.42
C VAL A 159 4.03 -25.77 -9.75
N ALA A 160 4.09 -25.64 -8.43
CA ALA A 160 5.32 -25.64 -7.64
C ALA A 160 5.87 -27.06 -7.46
N LEU A 161 7.19 -27.23 -7.63
CA LEU A 161 7.89 -28.47 -7.26
C LEU A 161 8.16 -28.50 -5.74
N PRO A 162 8.39 -29.69 -5.15
CA PRO A 162 8.77 -29.79 -3.74
C PRO A 162 10.00 -28.93 -3.42
N GLU A 163 9.93 -28.15 -2.33
CA GLU A 163 10.99 -27.23 -1.87
C GLU A 163 11.38 -26.11 -2.87
N GLU A 164 10.62 -25.91 -3.93
CA GLU A 164 10.87 -24.85 -4.92
C GLU A 164 10.32 -23.51 -4.42
N ASN A 165 11.15 -22.45 -4.45
CA ASN A 165 10.68 -21.10 -4.14
C ASN A 165 10.00 -20.46 -5.37
N PHE A 166 9.24 -19.40 -5.12
CA PHE A 166 8.46 -18.73 -6.16
C PHE A 166 9.31 -18.24 -7.34
N TRP A 167 10.49 -17.67 -7.07
CA TRP A 167 11.37 -17.14 -8.12
C TRP A 167 11.85 -18.24 -9.07
N HIS A 168 12.34 -19.37 -8.53
CA HIS A 168 12.76 -20.52 -9.32
C HIS A 168 11.60 -21.17 -10.08
N CYS A 169 10.41 -21.23 -9.47
CA CYS A 169 9.21 -21.70 -10.15
C CYS A 169 8.90 -20.83 -11.38
N VAL A 170 8.99 -19.50 -11.27
CA VAL A 170 8.76 -18.60 -12.41
C VAL A 170 9.80 -18.80 -13.50
N ILE A 171 11.10 -18.87 -13.16
CA ILE A 171 12.17 -19.14 -14.13
C ILE A 171 11.90 -20.44 -14.90
N ARG A 172 11.62 -21.53 -14.18
CA ARG A 172 11.32 -22.84 -14.79
C ARG A 172 10.11 -22.77 -15.72
N LEU A 173 9.04 -22.06 -15.34
CA LEU A 173 7.89 -21.91 -16.23
C LEU A 173 8.21 -21.06 -17.47
N VAL A 174 9.10 -20.08 -17.37
CA VAL A 174 9.51 -19.24 -18.49
C VAL A 174 10.44 -19.99 -19.46
N ASP A 175 11.29 -20.87 -18.95
CA ASP A 175 12.31 -21.56 -19.74
C ASP A 175 11.85 -22.95 -20.23
N ASP A 176 11.12 -23.69 -19.39
CA ASP A 176 10.80 -25.11 -19.61
C ASP A 176 9.30 -25.38 -19.84
N SER A 177 8.49 -24.36 -20.13
CA SER A 177 7.06 -24.53 -20.38
C SER A 177 6.57 -23.84 -21.66
N PHE A 178 5.45 -24.32 -22.19
CA PHE A 178 4.73 -23.69 -23.30
C PHE A 178 3.70 -22.65 -22.83
N ILE A 179 3.71 -22.28 -21.54
CA ILE A 179 2.74 -21.33 -21.00
C ILE A 179 3.11 -19.93 -21.49
N PRO A 180 2.19 -19.18 -22.14
CA PRO A 180 2.45 -17.81 -22.52
C PRO A 180 2.44 -16.92 -21.28
N LEU A 181 3.65 -16.61 -20.79
CA LEU A 181 3.90 -15.77 -19.62
C LEU A 181 4.36 -14.36 -20.02
N TYR A 182 3.78 -13.76 -21.05
CA TYR A 182 4.13 -12.38 -21.42
C TYR A 182 3.96 -11.42 -20.22
N PRO A 183 4.92 -10.49 -19.96
CA PRO A 183 6.14 -10.23 -20.73
C PRO A 183 7.38 -11.03 -20.27
N LEU A 184 7.26 -11.96 -19.33
CA LEU A 184 8.40 -12.67 -18.71
C LEU A 184 9.23 -13.51 -19.69
N GLY A 185 8.64 -13.94 -20.82
CA GLY A 185 9.36 -14.65 -21.89
C GLY A 185 10.18 -13.76 -22.82
N GLU A 186 10.02 -12.43 -22.74
CA GLU A 186 10.77 -11.49 -23.58
C GLU A 186 12.26 -11.45 -23.19
N PRO A 187 13.19 -11.20 -24.14
CA PRO A 187 14.63 -11.24 -23.87
C PRO A 187 15.07 -10.36 -22.69
N GLU A 188 14.51 -9.16 -22.59
CA GLU A 188 14.85 -8.21 -21.53
C GLU A 188 14.38 -8.67 -20.14
N ALA A 189 13.18 -9.27 -20.06
CA ALA A 189 12.66 -9.82 -18.82
C ALA A 189 13.43 -11.09 -18.41
N ARG A 190 13.74 -11.96 -19.37
CA ARG A 190 14.57 -13.15 -19.16
C ARG A 190 15.96 -12.80 -18.65
N GLU A 191 16.60 -11.76 -19.18
CA GLU A 191 17.90 -11.31 -18.69
C GLU A 191 17.85 -10.95 -17.19
N GLN A 192 16.76 -10.34 -16.71
CA GLN A 192 16.61 -10.05 -15.29
C GLN A 192 16.28 -11.29 -14.45
N LEU A 193 15.47 -12.22 -14.99
CA LEU A 193 15.14 -13.48 -14.31
C LEU A 193 16.36 -14.38 -14.07
N GLN A 194 17.40 -14.29 -14.92
CA GLN A 194 18.64 -15.04 -14.76
C GLN A 194 19.61 -14.41 -13.72
N LYS A 195 19.27 -13.24 -13.17
CA LYS A 195 20.00 -12.62 -12.06
C LYS A 195 19.39 -13.10 -10.74
N ASP A 196 20.08 -12.82 -9.63
CA ASP A 196 19.47 -12.95 -8.33
C ASP A 196 18.30 -11.94 -8.16
N PRO A 197 17.30 -12.26 -7.32
CA PRO A 197 16.11 -11.41 -7.16
C PRO A 197 16.42 -9.97 -6.74
N GLU A 198 17.41 -9.76 -5.87
CA GLU A 198 17.75 -8.43 -5.35
C GLU A 198 18.34 -7.55 -6.45
N SER A 199 19.29 -8.09 -7.23
CA SER A 199 19.85 -7.42 -8.40
C SER A 199 18.80 -7.09 -9.45
N ALA A 200 17.86 -8.00 -9.70
CA ALA A 200 16.75 -7.79 -10.64
C ALA A 200 15.82 -6.66 -10.16
N ILE A 201 15.47 -6.65 -8.87
CA ILE A 201 14.65 -5.59 -8.26
C ILE A 201 15.36 -4.25 -8.36
N HIS A 202 16.64 -4.18 -7.97
CA HIS A 202 17.41 -2.95 -8.02
C HIS A 202 17.54 -2.40 -9.46
N HIS A 203 17.79 -3.27 -10.44
CA HIS A 203 17.81 -2.89 -11.86
C HIS A 203 16.47 -2.30 -12.31
N CYS A 204 15.36 -2.98 -12.00
CA CYS A 204 14.02 -2.52 -12.35
C CYS A 204 13.67 -1.19 -11.69
N LEU A 205 13.96 -1.02 -10.40
CA LEU A 205 13.73 0.23 -9.67
C LEU A 205 14.54 1.39 -10.26
N LYS A 206 15.82 1.16 -10.56
CA LYS A 206 16.67 2.18 -11.18
C LYS A 206 16.18 2.60 -12.57
N ARG A 207 15.64 1.67 -13.35
CA ARG A 207 15.11 1.98 -14.68
C ARG A 207 13.73 2.66 -14.64
N LEU A 208 12.86 2.21 -13.74
CA LEU A 208 11.47 2.65 -13.68
C LEU A 208 11.27 3.91 -12.82
N VAL A 209 11.91 3.95 -11.65
CA VAL A 209 11.79 5.03 -10.66
C VAL A 209 12.94 6.03 -10.80
N GLY A 210 14.17 5.55 -11.05
CA GLY A 210 15.36 6.38 -11.28
C GLY A 210 15.99 6.96 -10.01
N ASP A 211 15.18 7.57 -9.14
CA ASP A 211 15.62 8.17 -7.88
C ASP A 211 15.55 7.16 -6.72
N GLU A 212 16.72 6.80 -6.17
CA GLU A 212 16.83 5.83 -5.06
C GLU A 212 16.06 6.24 -3.81
N THR A 213 15.86 7.55 -3.57
CA THR A 213 15.09 8.04 -2.42
C THR A 213 13.60 7.68 -2.51
N LEU A 214 13.13 7.35 -3.71
CA LEU A 214 11.74 7.02 -4.01
C LEU A 214 11.47 5.52 -4.06
N PHE A 215 12.50 4.66 -4.05
CA PHE A 215 12.36 3.21 -4.22
C PHE A 215 11.47 2.58 -3.14
N GLY A 216 11.72 2.88 -1.86
CA GLY A 216 10.91 2.35 -0.76
C GLY A 216 9.44 2.81 -0.84
N THR A 217 9.19 4.05 -1.27
CA THR A 217 7.83 4.57 -1.46
C THR A 217 7.13 3.84 -2.60
N TYR A 218 7.83 3.59 -3.71
CA TYR A 218 7.29 2.83 -4.83
C TYR A 218 6.97 1.38 -4.46
N LEU A 219 7.86 0.70 -3.71
CA LEU A 219 7.63 -0.66 -3.23
C LEU A 219 6.40 -0.73 -2.30
N LEU A 220 6.26 0.25 -1.41
CA LEU A 220 5.08 0.38 -0.55
C LEU A 220 3.81 0.57 -1.38
N GLU A 221 3.81 1.54 -2.31
CA GLU A 221 2.69 1.81 -3.21
C GLU A 221 2.27 0.56 -3.99
N MET A 222 3.23 -0.14 -4.60
CA MET A 222 2.99 -1.38 -5.33
C MET A 222 2.33 -2.42 -4.42
N SER A 223 2.85 -2.58 -3.21
CA SER A 223 2.32 -3.55 -2.25
C SER A 223 0.92 -3.19 -1.75
N LEU A 224 0.54 -1.92 -1.72
CA LEU A 224 -0.80 -1.47 -1.31
C LEU A 224 -1.83 -1.59 -2.44
N ALA A 225 -1.39 -1.64 -3.69
CA ALA A 225 -2.25 -1.68 -4.87
C ALA A 225 -3.06 -2.96 -5.04
N HIS A 226 -2.68 -4.03 -4.33
CA HIS A 226 -3.30 -5.34 -4.43
C HIS A 226 -3.80 -5.85 -3.07
N PRO A 227 -4.94 -5.33 -2.58
CA PRO A 227 -5.52 -5.74 -1.31
C PRO A 227 -5.69 -7.26 -1.22
N GLY A 228 -5.22 -7.85 -0.12
CA GLY A 228 -5.29 -9.29 0.13
C GLY A 228 -4.08 -10.08 -0.37
N TRP A 229 -3.53 -9.75 -1.55
CA TRP A 229 -2.39 -10.47 -2.14
C TRP A 229 -1.07 -10.24 -1.38
N SER A 230 -0.80 -9.01 -0.98
CA SER A 230 0.41 -8.64 -0.22
C SER A 230 0.46 -9.32 1.13
N GLY A 231 -0.71 -9.58 1.74
CA GLY A 231 -0.80 -10.31 3.00
C GLY A 231 -0.58 -11.82 2.85
N MET A 232 -0.78 -12.39 1.65
CA MET A 232 -0.49 -13.81 1.39
C MET A 232 1.00 -14.12 1.30
N VAL A 233 1.79 -13.09 0.97
CA VAL A 233 3.23 -13.21 0.68
C VAL A 233 4.05 -12.66 1.86
N HIS A 234 3.41 -12.37 2.99
CA HIS A 234 4.11 -11.89 4.17
C HIS A 234 5.02 -13.02 4.69
N VAL A 235 6.33 -12.71 4.69
CA VAL A 235 7.44 -13.54 5.18
C VAL A 235 7.25 -13.90 6.64
#